data_AF-A0A4U3A390-F1
#
_entry.id   AF-A0A4U3A390-F1
#
_cell.length_a   1.000
_cell.length_b   1.000
_cell.length_c   1.000
_cell.angle_alpha   90.00
_cell.angle_beta   90.00
_cell.angle_gamma   90.00
#
_symmetry.space_group_name_H-M   'P 1'
#
loop_
_entity.id
_entity.type
_entity.pdbx_description
1 polymer ?
#
loop_
_entity_poly.entity_id
_entity_poly.type
_entity_poly.pdbx_seq_one_letter_code
_entity_poly.pdbx_strand_id
1 'polypeptide(L)'
;MLEEVGYKFHKNELGHRGFLNDEVVALKTLADIKSHPNMTLKQACNAVMTWLHNEDIADTDIKELRHEKHSDVQHDEQYNELKEMIQQQNEMLKQMAKKMAEQQRYIDERLERRDQQFMSAIRESQEEKRVLLEIAPTNKKPWWRFW
;
A
#
# COMPACT_ATOMS: atom_id res chain seq x y z
N MET A 1 -13.02 -40.33 -13.51
CA MET A 1 -14.07 -39.60 -12.76
C MET A 1 -14.86 -38.61 -13.63
N LEU A 2 -14.28 -37.53 -14.18
CA LEU A 2 -14.94 -36.72 -15.24
C LEU A 2 -14.73 -37.33 -16.64
N GLU A 3 -13.53 -37.85 -16.92
CA GLU A 3 -13.22 -38.59 -18.17
C GLU A 3 -14.09 -39.86 -18.34
N GLU A 4 -14.51 -40.48 -17.24
CA GLU A 4 -15.38 -41.66 -17.24
C GLU A 4 -16.81 -41.34 -17.67
N VAL A 5 -17.21 -40.07 -17.57
CA VAL A 5 -18.54 -39.58 -17.94
C VAL A 5 -18.50 -38.91 -19.33
N GLY A 6 -17.33 -38.92 -19.99
CA GLY A 6 -17.16 -38.45 -21.37
C GLY A 6 -16.46 -37.09 -21.53
N TYR A 7 -15.99 -36.47 -20.44
CA TYR A 7 -15.26 -35.20 -20.52
C TYR A 7 -13.83 -35.42 -21.06
N LYS A 8 -13.47 -34.74 -22.15
CA LYS A 8 -12.13 -34.87 -22.76
C LYS A 8 -11.21 -33.75 -22.25
N PHE A 9 -10.27 -34.10 -21.37
CA PHE A 9 -9.19 -33.19 -21.03
C PHE A 9 -8.21 -33.07 -22.19
N HIS A 10 -7.73 -31.86 -22.47
CA HIS A 10 -6.59 -31.67 -23.35
C HIS A 10 -5.36 -32.41 -22.78
N LYS A 11 -4.57 -33.07 -23.63
CA LYS A 11 -3.32 -33.72 -23.21
C LYS A 11 -2.18 -33.20 -24.09
N ASN A 12 -1.08 -32.80 -23.45
CA ASN A 12 0.13 -32.38 -24.15
C ASN A 12 0.84 -33.60 -24.77
N GLU A 13 1.85 -33.38 -25.62
CA GLU A 13 2.60 -34.44 -26.32
C GLU A 13 3.23 -35.51 -25.41
N LEU A 14 3.44 -35.16 -24.13
CA LEU A 14 3.95 -36.07 -23.08
C LEU A 14 2.84 -36.83 -22.33
N GLY A 15 1.57 -36.69 -22.75
CA GLY A 15 0.41 -37.35 -22.14
C GLY A 15 -0.10 -36.68 -20.85
N HIS A 16 0.47 -35.55 -20.45
CA HIS A 16 0.01 -34.77 -19.29
C HIS A 16 -1.28 -34.01 -19.60
N ARG A 17 -2.24 -34.04 -18.67
CA ARG A 17 -3.49 -33.29 -18.80
C ARG A 17 -3.19 -31.78 -18.69
N GLY A 18 -3.60 -31.03 -19.70
CA GLY A 18 -3.68 -29.58 -19.67
C GLY A 18 -4.99 -29.17 -18.99
N PHE A 19 -4.93 -28.17 -18.12
CA PHE A 19 -6.09 -27.54 -17.52
C PHE A 19 -6.16 -26.11 -18.06
N LEU A 20 -7.08 -25.82 -18.97
CA LEU A 20 -7.42 -24.46 -19.35
C LEU A 20 -8.50 -23.93 -18.39
N ASN A 21 -8.92 -22.69 -18.59
CA ASN A 21 -9.90 -22.03 -17.74
C ASN A 21 -11.21 -22.83 -17.66
N ASP A 22 -11.63 -23.44 -18.76
CA ASP A 22 -12.87 -24.22 -18.83
C ASP A 22 -12.77 -25.49 -17.97
N GLU A 23 -11.63 -26.19 -17.98
CA GLU A 23 -11.40 -27.34 -17.11
C GLU A 23 -11.36 -26.93 -15.62
N VAL A 24 -10.79 -25.76 -15.31
CA VAL A 24 -10.75 -25.23 -13.94
C VAL A 24 -12.16 -24.90 -13.43
N VAL A 25 -13.00 -24.29 -14.28
CA VAL A 25 -14.40 -24.00 -13.98
C VAL A 25 -15.20 -25.29 -13.80
N ALA A 26 -15.00 -26.29 -14.67
CA ALA A 26 -15.65 -27.60 -14.55
C ALA A 26 -15.26 -28.33 -13.25
N LEU A 27 -14.01 -28.21 -12.80
CA LEU A 27 -13.56 -28.80 -11.53
C LEU A 27 -14.10 -28.06 -10.31
N LYS A 28 -14.17 -26.72 -10.37
CA LYS A 28 -14.73 -25.88 -9.30
C LYS A 28 -16.22 -26.16 -9.11
N THR A 29 -16.98 -26.17 -10.20
CA THR A 29 -18.41 -26.50 -10.18
C THR A 29 -18.65 -27.93 -9.68
N LEU A 30 -17.81 -28.90 -10.06
CA LEU A 30 -17.87 -30.25 -9.49
C LEU A 30 -17.66 -30.25 -7.97
N ALA A 31 -16.71 -29.47 -7.47
CA ALA A 31 -16.43 -29.36 -6.03
C ALA A 31 -17.61 -28.72 -5.27
N ASP A 32 -18.23 -27.68 -5.83
CA ASP A 32 -19.39 -27.00 -5.25
C ASP A 32 -20.61 -27.94 -5.17
N ILE A 33 -20.87 -28.65 -6.27
CA ILE A 33 -21.97 -29.62 -6.36
C ILE A 33 -21.72 -30.81 -5.42
N LYS A 34 -20.49 -31.30 -5.30
CA LYS A 34 -20.14 -32.40 -4.39
C LYS A 34 -20.18 -31.98 -2.92
N SER A 35 -19.98 -30.69 -2.63
CA SER A 35 -20.08 -30.14 -1.27
C SER A 35 -21.49 -30.24 -0.69
N HIS A 36 -22.50 -30.47 -1.54
CA HIS A 36 -23.87 -30.70 -1.09
C HIS A 36 -24.03 -32.13 -0.55
N PRO A 37 -24.56 -32.32 0.68
CA PRO A 37 -24.56 -33.60 1.38
C PRO A 37 -25.38 -34.71 0.70
N ASN A 38 -26.33 -34.36 -0.17
CA ASN A 38 -27.19 -35.31 -0.87
C ASN A 38 -26.69 -35.69 -2.28
N MET A 39 -25.48 -35.27 -2.67
CA MET A 39 -24.98 -35.49 -4.03
C MET A 39 -23.93 -36.60 -4.09
N THR A 40 -24.20 -37.63 -4.90
CA THR A 40 -23.19 -38.63 -5.24
C THR A 40 -22.24 -38.10 -6.29
N LEU A 41 -20.99 -38.59 -6.28
CA LEU A 41 -19.95 -38.13 -7.18
C LEU A 41 -20.30 -38.33 -8.66
N LYS A 42 -20.99 -39.43 -8.98
CA LYS A 42 -21.47 -39.72 -10.35
C LYS A 42 -22.56 -38.75 -10.80
N GLN A 43 -23.47 -38.38 -9.90
CA GLN A 43 -24.50 -37.37 -10.17
C GLN A 43 -23.88 -35.97 -10.34
N ALA A 44 -22.83 -35.66 -9.57
CA ALA A 44 -22.07 -34.42 -9.72
C ALA A 44 -21.38 -34.33 -11.09
N CYS A 45 -20.70 -35.40 -11.53
CA CYS A 45 -20.08 -35.44 -12.86
C CYS A 45 -21.11 -35.30 -13.99
N ASN A 46 -22.26 -35.98 -13.89
CA ASN A 46 -23.33 -35.86 -14.88
C ASN A 46 -23.92 -34.44 -14.92
N ALA A 47 -24.08 -33.79 -13.77
CA ALA A 47 -24.61 -32.43 -13.68
C ALA A 47 -23.68 -31.41 -14.35
N VAL A 48 -22.36 -31.54 -14.14
CA VAL A 48 -21.35 -30.69 -14.79
C VAL A 48 -21.34 -30.91 -16.31
N MET A 49 -21.46 -32.15 -16.78
CA MET A 49 -21.55 -32.43 -18.24
C MET A 49 -22.82 -31.86 -18.88
N THR A 50 -23.98 -31.97 -18.22
CA THR A 50 -25.23 -31.37 -18.71
C THR A 50 -25.15 -29.85 -18.73
N TRP A 51 -24.47 -29.25 -17.75
CA TRP A 51 -24.25 -27.80 -17.72
C TRP A 51 -23.37 -27.35 -18.89
N LEU A 52 -22.22 -28.01 -19.11
CA LEU A 52 -21.32 -27.72 -20.23
C LEU A 52 -21.99 -27.92 -21.60
N HIS A 53 -22.73 -29.01 -21.80
CA HIS A 53 -23.45 -29.25 -23.06
C HIS A 53 -24.62 -28.28 -23.29
N ASN A 54 -25.26 -27.78 -22.23
CA ASN A 54 -26.26 -26.72 -22.35
C ASN A 54 -25.61 -25.36 -22.65
N GLU A 55 -24.38 -25.13 -22.19
CA GLU A 55 -23.58 -23.95 -22.52
C GLU A 55 -23.25 -23.91 -24.02
N ASP A 56 -22.86 -25.05 -24.62
CA ASP A 56 -22.64 -25.18 -26.07
C ASP A 56 -23.89 -24.88 -26.92
N ILE A 57 -25.11 -25.14 -26.40
CA ILE A 57 -26.38 -24.92 -27.12
C ILE A 57 -26.91 -23.50 -26.89
N ALA A 58 -26.59 -22.86 -25.77
CA ALA A 58 -27.01 -21.49 -25.45
C ALA A 58 -26.07 -20.40 -26.01
N ASP A 59 -25.00 -20.81 -26.68
CA ASP A 59 -23.82 -19.96 -26.93
C ASP A 59 -23.94 -18.98 -28.09
N THR A 60 -24.98 -19.09 -28.92
CA THR A 60 -25.16 -18.16 -30.06
C THR A 60 -26.00 -16.93 -29.75
N ASP A 61 -26.79 -16.88 -28.67
CA ASP A 61 -27.74 -15.77 -28.42
C ASP A 61 -27.72 -15.19 -26.98
N ILE A 62 -26.96 -15.76 -26.04
CA ILE A 62 -27.00 -15.34 -24.62
C ILE A 62 -25.63 -14.90 -24.06
N LYS A 63 -24.54 -14.96 -24.84
CA LYS A 63 -23.21 -14.51 -24.39
C LYS A 63 -23.11 -12.99 -24.15
N GLU A 64 -23.94 -12.17 -24.80
CA GLU A 64 -23.89 -10.71 -24.64
C GLU A 64 -24.67 -10.21 -23.40
N LEU A 65 -25.61 -10.99 -22.85
CA LEU A 65 -26.54 -10.49 -21.82
C LEU A 65 -26.30 -11.01 -20.40
N ARG A 66 -25.43 -12.01 -20.20
CA ARG A 66 -25.28 -12.68 -18.89
C ARG A 66 -23.93 -12.52 -18.21
N HIS A 67 -22.92 -11.92 -18.85
CA HIS A 67 -21.65 -11.58 -18.20
C HIS A 67 -21.51 -10.10 -17.78
N GLU A 68 -22.37 -9.19 -18.25
CA GLU A 68 -22.17 -7.76 -17.96
C GLU A 68 -22.96 -7.23 -16.76
N LYS A 69 -24.09 -7.82 -16.34
CA LYS A 69 -25.03 -7.06 -15.49
C LYS A 69 -24.95 -7.28 -13.98
N HIS A 70 -24.33 -8.36 -13.49
CA HIS A 70 -24.33 -8.67 -12.04
C HIS A 70 -22.95 -8.72 -11.37
N SER A 71 -21.85 -8.73 -12.13
CA SER A 71 -20.49 -8.63 -11.57
C SER A 71 -19.93 -7.21 -11.65
N ASP A 72 -20.32 -6.42 -12.65
CA ASP A 72 -19.73 -5.12 -12.96
C ASP A 72 -20.07 -4.03 -11.92
N VAL A 73 -21.33 -3.94 -11.50
CA VAL A 73 -21.81 -2.88 -10.59
C VAL A 73 -21.19 -2.97 -9.18
N GLN A 74 -21.04 -4.18 -8.63
CA GLN A 74 -20.41 -4.34 -7.30
C GLN A 74 -18.90 -4.13 -7.33
N HIS A 75 -18.23 -4.49 -8.44
CA HIS A 75 -16.80 -4.21 -8.60
C HIS A 75 -16.55 -2.72 -8.82
N ASP A 76 -17.43 -2.02 -9.53
CA ASP A 76 -17.34 -0.57 -9.74
C ASP A 76 -17.56 0.23 -8.47
N GLU A 77 -18.52 -0.14 -7.61
CA GLU A 77 -18.71 0.52 -6.31
C GLU A 77 -17.47 0.34 -5.41
N GLN A 78 -16.95 -0.87 -5.29
CA GLN A 78 -15.73 -1.14 -4.50
C GLN A 78 -14.50 -0.42 -5.06
N TYR A 79 -14.38 -0.33 -6.39
CA TYR A 79 -13.31 0.38 -7.04
C TYR A 79 -13.40 1.91 -6.81
N ASN A 80 -14.60 2.46 -6.85
CA ASN A 80 -14.85 3.87 -6.58
C ASN A 80 -14.57 4.21 -5.10
N GLU A 81 -15.01 3.38 -4.16
CA GLU A 81 -14.69 3.55 -2.74
C GLU A 81 -13.18 3.50 -2.48
N LEU A 82 -12.48 2.55 -3.11
CA LEU A 82 -11.03 2.44 -3.01
C LEU A 82 -10.33 3.68 -3.59
N LYS A 83 -10.80 4.17 -4.73
CA LYS A 83 -10.28 5.37 -5.39
C LYS A 83 -10.49 6.61 -4.52
N GLU A 84 -11.66 6.77 -3.91
CA GLU A 84 -11.94 7.86 -2.98
C GLU A 84 -11.04 7.78 -1.74
N MET A 85 -10.87 6.58 -1.17
CA MET A 85 -9.97 6.37 -0.03
C MET A 85 -8.53 6.72 -0.37
N ILE A 86 -8.03 6.32 -1.55
CA ILE A 86 -6.69 6.69 -2.02
C ILE A 86 -6.56 8.21 -2.21
N GLN A 87 -7.60 8.87 -2.75
CA GLN A 87 -7.60 10.33 -2.88
C GLN A 87 -7.54 11.04 -1.52
N GLN A 88 -8.33 10.58 -0.55
CA GLN A 88 -8.32 11.10 0.82
C GLN A 88 -6.97 10.88 1.50
N GLN A 89 -6.38 9.69 1.36
CA GLN A 89 -5.04 9.40 1.89
C GLN A 89 -3.97 10.30 1.25
N ASN A 90 -4.02 10.49 -0.06
CA ASN A 90 -3.10 11.39 -0.77
C ASN A 90 -3.22 12.84 -0.30
N GLU A 91 -4.45 13.31 -0.06
CA GLU A 91 -4.67 14.66 0.45
C GLU A 91 -4.14 14.80 1.90
N MET A 92 -4.38 13.80 2.75
CA MET A 92 -3.81 13.78 4.10
C MET A 92 -2.27 13.80 4.07
N LEU A 93 -1.65 13.01 3.18
CA LEU A 93 -0.20 12.99 3.01
C LEU A 93 0.34 14.35 2.56
N LYS A 94 -0.33 15.04 1.62
CA LYS A 94 0.05 16.39 1.19
C LYS A 94 -0.02 17.39 2.34
N GLN A 95 -1.09 17.35 3.14
CA GLN A 95 -1.25 18.23 4.29
C GLN A 95 -0.18 17.97 5.36
N MET A 96 0.14 16.70 5.61
CA MET A 96 1.20 16.32 6.53
C MET A 96 2.57 16.79 6.05
N ALA A 97 2.88 16.60 4.76
CA ALA A 97 4.12 17.11 4.16
C ALA A 97 4.24 18.63 4.27
N LYS A 98 3.13 19.36 4.04
CA LYS A 98 3.08 20.82 4.21
C LYS A 98 3.36 21.23 5.66
N LYS A 99 2.73 20.59 6.64
CA LYS A 99 2.97 20.86 8.07
C LYS A 99 4.42 20.57 8.47
N MET A 100 5.02 19.48 7.96
CA MET A 100 6.43 19.19 8.22
C MET A 100 7.35 20.24 7.62
N ALA A 101 7.08 20.71 6.40
CA ALA A 101 7.86 21.78 5.78
C ALA A 101 7.76 23.10 6.57
N GLU A 102 6.55 23.46 7.05
CA GLU A 102 6.34 24.63 7.91
C GLU A 102 7.08 24.50 9.25
N GLN A 103 7.03 23.32 9.88
CA GLN A 103 7.76 23.05 11.12
C GLN A 103 9.27 23.14 10.92
N GLN A 104 9.81 22.58 9.82
CA GLN A 104 11.23 22.66 9.52
C GLN A 104 11.67 24.12 9.37
N ARG A 105 10.93 24.92 8.60
CA ARG A 105 11.19 26.36 8.47
C ARG A 105 11.17 27.09 9.81
N TYR A 106 10.19 26.79 10.65
CA TYR A 106 10.11 27.39 11.99
C TYR A 106 11.32 27.04 12.86
N ILE A 107 11.78 25.78 12.82
CA ILE A 107 12.96 25.31 13.55
C ILE A 107 14.20 26.05 13.03
N ASP A 108 14.38 26.13 11.72
CA ASP A 108 15.53 26.79 11.10
C ASP A 108 15.58 28.28 11.48
N GLU A 109 14.46 29.01 11.37
CA GLU A 109 14.38 30.42 11.78
C GLU A 109 14.68 30.61 13.28
N ARG A 110 14.16 29.70 14.13
CA ARG A 110 14.44 29.72 15.58
C ARG A 110 15.91 29.44 15.88
N LEU A 111 16.53 28.51 15.16
CA LEU A 111 17.94 28.17 15.31
C LEU A 111 18.83 29.34 14.90
N GLU A 112 18.60 29.91 13.72
CA GLU A 112 19.34 31.08 13.24
C GLU A 112 19.25 32.26 14.22
N ARG A 113 18.05 32.55 14.72
CA ARG A 113 17.86 33.63 15.70
C ARG A 113 18.62 33.36 17.00
N ARG A 114 18.60 32.11 17.48
CA ARG A 114 19.30 31.71 18.69
C ARG A 114 20.81 31.81 18.50
N ASP A 115 21.32 31.37 17.36
CA ASP A 115 22.74 31.44 17.03
C ASP A 115 23.21 32.89 16.93
N GLN A 116 22.41 33.79 16.31
CA GLN A 116 22.70 35.22 16.29
C GLN A 116 22.78 35.80 17.71
N GLN A 117 21.84 35.47 18.60
CA GLN A 117 21.83 35.91 19.99
C GLN A 117 23.02 35.36 20.78
N PHE A 118 23.38 34.10 20.57
CA PHE A 118 24.57 33.53 21.19
C PHE A 118 25.85 34.22 20.72
N MET A 119 25.98 34.46 19.41
CA MET A 119 27.14 35.14 18.85
C MET A 119 27.25 36.59 19.32
N SER A 120 26.13 37.31 19.49
CA SER A 120 26.15 38.66 20.07
C SER A 120 26.60 38.64 21.54
N ALA A 121 26.07 37.71 22.34
CA ALA A 121 26.44 37.59 23.76
C ALA A 121 27.92 37.19 23.94
N ILE A 122 28.45 36.31 23.07
CA ILE A 122 29.87 35.96 23.07
C ILE A 122 30.74 37.18 22.76
N ARG A 123 30.36 38.00 21.76
CA ARG A 123 31.10 39.22 21.41
C ARG A 123 31.08 40.24 22.55
N GLU A 124 29.93 40.45 23.16
CA GLU A 124 29.77 41.34 24.33
C GLU A 124 30.66 40.87 25.49
N SER A 125 30.62 39.58 25.83
CA SER A 125 31.48 39.02 26.89
C SER A 125 32.98 39.12 26.57
N GLN A 126 33.36 39.00 25.29
CA GLN A 126 34.76 39.21 24.88
C GLN A 126 35.18 40.67 25.00
N GLU A 127 34.30 41.61 24.63
CA GLU A 127 34.57 43.04 24.75
C GLU A 127 34.64 43.48 26.21
N GLU A 128 33.71 43.03 27.05
CA GLU A 128 33.76 43.23 28.50
C GLU A 128 35.09 42.75 29.10
N LYS A 129 35.54 41.55 28.70
CA LYS A 129 36.85 41.02 29.14
C LYS A 129 38.01 41.89 28.70
N ARG A 130 37.98 42.45 27.48
CA ARG A 130 39.03 43.35 26.97
C ARG A 130 39.06 44.66 27.76
N VAL A 131 37.90 45.29 27.93
CA VAL A 131 37.76 46.53 28.71
C VAL A 131 38.23 46.32 30.15
N LEU A 132 37.88 45.20 30.80
CA LEU A 132 38.37 44.88 32.13
C LEU A 132 39.89 44.67 32.19
N LEU A 133 40.50 44.09 31.15
CA LEU A 133 41.96 43.94 31.05
C LEU A 133 42.68 45.28 30.83
N GLU A 134 42.08 46.20 30.07
CA GLU A 134 42.63 47.54 29.83
C GLU A 134 42.51 48.46 31.04
N ILE A 135 41.41 48.35 31.80
CA ILE A 135 41.17 49.13 33.02
C ILE A 135 41.90 48.52 34.23
N ALA A 136 42.23 47.22 34.19
CA ALA A 136 43.02 46.59 35.24
C ALA A 136 44.37 47.33 35.36
N PRO A 137 44.69 47.91 36.53
CA PRO A 137 45.94 48.64 36.68
C PRO A 137 47.10 47.66 36.45
N THR A 138 47.93 47.97 35.44
CA THR A 138 49.21 47.30 35.16
C THR A 138 50.21 47.40 36.32
N ASN A 139 49.86 48.14 37.38
CA ASN A 139 50.57 48.23 38.65
C ASN A 139 50.18 47.10 39.62
N LYS A 140 50.38 45.84 39.23
CA LYS A 140 50.47 44.76 40.23
C LYS A 140 51.84 44.90 40.90
N LYS A 141 51.90 45.63 42.03
CA LYS A 141 53.10 45.66 42.88
C LYS A 141 53.45 44.21 43.21
N PRO A 142 54.67 43.77 42.92
CA PRO A 142 54.98 42.38 43.10
C PRO A 142 54.94 42.01 44.58
N TRP A 143 54.47 40.79 44.86
CA TRP A 143 54.10 40.30 46.19
C TRP A 143 55.22 40.39 47.23
N TRP A 144 56.49 40.45 46.79
CA TRP A 144 57.66 40.62 47.64
C TRP A 144 57.88 42.05 48.17
N ARG A 145 57.10 43.05 47.76
CA ARG A 145 57.20 44.43 48.28
C ARG A 145 56.42 44.68 49.58
N PHE A 146 55.71 43.67 50.07
CA PHE A 146 54.85 43.75 51.28
C PHE A 146 55.41 42.95 52.46
N TRP A 147 56.65 42.47 52.37
CA TRP A 147 57.43 41.83 53.43
C TRP A 147 58.78 42.53 53.58
#